data_AF-A0A957GI74-F1
#
_entry.id   AF-A0A957GI74-F1
#
_cell.length_a   1.000
_cell.length_b   1.000
_cell.length_c   1.000
_cell.angle_alpha   90.00
_cell.angle_beta   90.00
_cell.angle_gamma   90.00
#
_symmetry.space_group_name_H-M   'P 1'
#
loop_
_entity.id
_entity.type
_entity.pdbx_description
1 polymer ?
#
loop_
_entity_poly.entity_id
_entity_poly.type
_entity_poly.pdbx_seq_one_letter_code
_entity_poly.pdbx_strand_id
1 'polypeptide(L)'
;MLGMDGSCTSPTAQLLAANRRLHQLRAAVQAQRQAVAGGHPAGQPRPGAVPQNAGHPAPGVLPPSVGWGSQPLTAVLRRSAPAVTQDEGPAGTPPWRDLASTRPGTPPSAGAPDPAGEDWVKLYPDIGLGLLRQGLTAPGRLWLLLRFLDREGRGALRIDIIEQQLTSKSSTHYLCSKRQLRNLLPAG
;
A
#
# COMPACT_ATOMS: atom_id res chain seq x y z
N MET A 1 36.12 -18.77 -23.95
CA MET A 1 36.21 -17.29 -23.86
C MET A 1 34.93 -16.72 -24.46
N LEU A 2 33.97 -16.32 -23.61
CA LEU A 2 32.72 -15.67 -24.03
C LEU A 2 32.87 -14.17 -23.79
N GLY A 3 32.76 -13.38 -24.86
CA GLY A 3 32.84 -11.92 -24.83
C GLY A 3 31.67 -11.33 -24.05
N MET A 4 31.99 -10.52 -23.04
CA MET A 4 31.03 -9.59 -22.44
C MET A 4 31.06 -8.31 -23.26
N ASP A 5 30.17 -8.21 -24.24
CA ASP A 5 29.90 -6.93 -24.92
C ASP A 5 29.18 -6.02 -23.93
N GLY A 6 29.98 -5.30 -23.15
CA GLY A 6 29.57 -4.25 -22.23
C GLY A 6 28.93 -3.11 -23.01
N SER A 7 27.62 -3.24 -23.24
CA SER A 7 26.79 -2.16 -23.76
C SER A 7 26.64 -1.12 -22.65
N CYS A 8 27.60 -0.19 -22.60
CA CYS A 8 27.47 1.05 -21.85
C CYS A 8 26.24 1.78 -22.37
N THR A 9 25.12 1.66 -21.65
CA THR A 9 23.90 2.42 -21.90
C THR A 9 24.16 3.88 -21.52
N SER A 10 24.82 4.60 -22.42
CA SER A 10 24.98 6.05 -22.29
C SER A 10 23.60 6.68 -22.13
N PRO A 11 23.37 7.47 -21.06
CA PRO A 11 22.06 8.05 -20.80
C PRO A 11 21.65 8.92 -22.00
N THR A 12 20.47 8.65 -22.55
CA THR A 12 19.92 9.36 -23.71
C THR A 12 19.89 10.86 -23.44
N ALA A 13 20.27 11.67 -24.44
CA ALA A 13 20.33 13.13 -24.31
C ALA A 13 19.02 13.76 -23.81
N GLN A 14 17.89 13.16 -24.18
CA GLN A 14 16.55 13.53 -23.70
C GLN A 14 16.39 13.35 -22.18
N LEU A 15 16.95 12.28 -21.61
CA LEU A 15 16.91 12.02 -20.17
C LEU A 15 17.76 13.02 -19.39
N LEU A 16 18.93 13.40 -19.92
CA LEU A 16 19.77 14.44 -19.33
C LEU A 16 19.08 15.81 -19.34
N ALA A 17 18.40 16.16 -20.44
CA ALA A 17 17.61 17.39 -20.54
C ALA A 17 16.44 17.41 -19.53
N ALA A 18 15.72 16.30 -19.39
CA ALA A 18 14.64 16.16 -18.42
C ALA A 18 15.14 16.29 -16.97
N ASN A 19 16.26 15.65 -16.63
CA ASN A 19 16.86 15.76 -15.29
C ASN A 19 17.29 17.20 -14.98
N ARG A 20 17.90 17.92 -15.94
CA ARG A 20 18.25 19.34 -15.76
C ARG A 20 17.02 20.19 -15.46
N ARG A 21 15.91 19.97 -16.18
CA ARG A 21 14.64 20.68 -15.96
C ARG A 21 14.07 20.39 -14.55
N LEU A 22 14.15 19.14 -14.08
CA LEU A 22 13.72 18.78 -12.72
C LEU A 22 14.56 19.48 -11.65
N HIS A 23 15.89 19.51 -11.82
CA HIS A 23 16.78 20.20 -10.88
C HIS A 23 16.50 21.70 -10.81
N GLN A 24 16.25 22.35 -11.96
CA GLN A 24 15.86 23.76 -12.01
C GLN A 24 14.55 24.03 -11.25
N LEU A 25 13.53 23.17 -11.43
CA LEU A 25 12.27 23.30 -10.71
C LEU A 25 12.43 23.15 -9.19
N ARG A 26 13.25 22.17 -8.75
CA ARG A 26 13.53 21.98 -7.31
C ARG A 26 14.27 23.18 -6.72
N ALA A 27 15.25 23.73 -7.43
CA ALA A 27 15.96 24.93 -6.99
C ALA A 27 15.03 26.14 -6.86
N ALA A 28 14.12 26.35 -7.82
CA ALA A 28 13.14 27.43 -7.78
C ALA A 28 12.19 27.30 -6.57
N VAL A 29 11.67 26.10 -6.31
CA VAL A 29 10.80 25.84 -5.15
C VAL A 29 11.54 26.03 -3.82
N GLN A 30 12.81 25.62 -3.74
CA GLN A 30 13.63 25.82 -2.55
C GLN A 30 13.90 27.31 -2.29
N ALA A 31 14.25 28.07 -3.34
CA ALA A 31 14.45 29.52 -3.23
C ALA A 31 13.16 30.23 -2.78
N GLN A 32 12.00 29.83 -3.31
CA GLN A 32 10.71 30.38 -2.90
C GLN A 32 10.40 30.09 -1.42
N ARG A 33 10.70 28.87 -0.94
CA ARG A 33 10.53 28.52 0.49
C ARG A 33 11.47 29.31 1.40
N GLN A 34 12.71 29.52 0.98
CA GLN A 34 13.68 30.32 1.73
C GLN A 34 13.28 31.80 1.80
N ALA A 35 12.74 32.35 0.71
CA ALA A 35 12.22 33.72 0.71
C ALA A 35 11.03 33.91 1.67
N VAL A 36 10.13 32.93 1.75
CA VAL A 36 9.00 32.96 2.71
C VAL A 36 9.49 32.76 4.15
N ALA A 37 10.49 31.92 4.39
CA ALA A 37 11.05 31.68 5.72
C ALA A 37 11.94 32.82 6.25
N GLY A 38 12.53 33.63 5.36
CA GLY A 38 13.42 34.76 5.72
C GLY A 38 12.71 36.02 6.24
N GLY A 39 11.38 36.05 6.27
CA GLY A 39 10.58 37.20 6.71
C GLY A 39 10.14 37.20 8.18
N HIS A 40 10.64 36.29 9.02
CA HIS A 40 10.33 36.29 10.46
C HIS A 40 11.59 36.56 11.29
N PRO A 41 11.67 37.72 11.99
CA PRO A 41 12.77 37.96 12.91
C PRO A 41 12.68 36.99 14.09
N ALA A 42 13.86 36.49 14.48
CA ALA A 42 14.15 35.64 15.63
C ALA A 42 13.14 35.74 16.79
N GLY A 43 12.24 34.76 16.87
CA GLY A 43 11.43 34.44 18.04
C GLY A 43 11.67 32.98 18.41
N GLN A 44 12.19 32.74 19.61
CA GLN A 44 12.58 31.45 20.16
C GLN A 44 11.55 30.33 19.96
N PRO A 45 11.97 29.05 19.83
CA PRO A 45 11.06 27.93 19.84
C PRO A 45 10.52 27.68 21.25
N ARG A 46 9.24 28.03 21.50
CA ARG A 46 8.46 27.47 22.60
C ARG A 46 7.86 26.13 22.16
N PRO A 47 8.17 24.99 22.81
CA PRO A 47 7.49 23.74 22.55
C PRO A 47 6.16 23.75 23.30
N GLY A 48 5.04 23.78 22.58
CA GLY A 48 3.71 23.60 23.17
C GLY A 48 2.70 24.65 22.74
N ALA A 49 2.29 24.62 21.47
CA ALA A 49 1.01 25.19 21.06
C ALA A 49 0.52 24.42 19.83
N VAL A 50 -0.50 23.60 20.02
CA VAL A 50 -1.26 22.96 18.95
C VAL A 50 -2.15 24.04 18.34
N PRO A 51 -2.03 24.41 17.05
CA PRO A 51 -3.08 25.18 16.41
C PRO A 51 -4.25 24.23 16.12
N GLN A 52 -5.28 24.30 16.97
CA GLN A 52 -6.61 23.85 16.63
C GLN A 52 -7.19 24.80 15.58
N ASN A 53 -7.91 24.22 14.62
CA ASN A 53 -8.85 24.86 13.70
C ASN A 53 -8.29 25.61 12.47
N ALA A 54 -8.20 24.89 11.35
CA ALA A 54 -8.49 25.43 10.02
C ALA A 54 -9.44 24.45 9.31
N GLY A 55 -10.56 24.96 8.83
CA GLY A 55 -11.78 24.22 8.52
C GLY A 55 -11.64 23.12 7.47
N HIS A 56 -12.48 22.10 7.61
CA HIS A 56 -12.79 21.16 6.55
C HIS A 56 -13.49 21.90 5.39
N PRO A 57 -12.96 21.85 4.15
CA PRO A 57 -13.79 22.12 2.98
C PRO A 57 -14.70 20.92 2.74
N ALA A 58 -15.97 21.22 2.44
CA ALA A 58 -17.02 20.26 2.11
C ALA A 58 -16.60 19.30 0.95
N PRO A 59 -17.12 18.06 0.93
CA PRO A 59 -16.84 17.10 -0.13
C PRO A 59 -17.68 17.44 -1.37
N GLY A 60 -17.09 18.12 -2.34
CA GLY A 60 -17.78 18.36 -3.60
C GLY A 60 -17.11 19.44 -4.41
N VAL A 61 -16.04 19.06 -5.10
CA VAL A 61 -15.60 19.49 -6.45
C VAL A 61 -14.11 19.17 -6.52
N LEU A 62 -13.79 18.02 -7.09
CA LEU A 62 -12.41 17.70 -7.47
C LEU A 62 -12.07 18.48 -8.74
N PRO A 63 -10.89 19.13 -8.83
CA PRO A 63 -10.52 19.93 -10.00
C PRO A 63 -10.31 19.03 -11.24
N PRO A 64 -10.75 19.48 -12.43
CA PRO A 64 -10.76 18.69 -13.67
C PRO A 64 -9.37 18.45 -14.29
N SER A 65 -8.28 18.88 -13.64
CA SER A 65 -6.93 18.84 -14.21
C SER A 65 -6.01 17.79 -13.59
N VAL A 66 -6.52 16.77 -12.92
CA VAL A 66 -5.73 15.55 -12.66
C VAL A 66 -5.67 14.75 -13.96
N GLY A 67 -4.80 15.21 -14.88
CA GLY A 67 -4.52 14.61 -16.18
C GLY A 67 -3.77 13.28 -16.09
N TRP A 68 -4.28 12.33 -15.32
CA TRP A 68 -3.82 10.94 -15.32
C TRP A 68 -4.87 10.11 -16.05
N GLY A 69 -4.63 9.89 -17.34
CA GLY A 69 -5.55 9.31 -18.31
C GLY A 69 -6.24 8.03 -17.85
N SER A 70 -7.46 8.18 -17.35
CA SER A 70 -8.34 7.06 -17.00
C SER A 70 -9.81 7.39 -17.28
N GLN A 71 -10.07 8.04 -18.43
CA GLN A 71 -11.40 8.11 -19.04
C GLN A 71 -12.06 6.72 -19.19
N PRO A 72 -11.38 5.66 -19.69
CA PRO A 72 -12.04 4.35 -19.82
C PRO A 72 -12.30 3.70 -18.45
N LEU A 73 -11.44 3.91 -17.45
CA LEU A 73 -11.57 3.28 -16.14
C LEU A 73 -12.70 3.92 -15.32
N THR A 74 -12.88 5.24 -15.46
CA THR A 74 -14.01 5.95 -14.84
C THR A 74 -15.35 5.59 -15.48
N ALA A 75 -15.37 5.25 -16.78
CA ALA A 75 -16.58 4.81 -17.48
C ALA A 75 -17.07 3.44 -16.99
N VAL A 76 -16.16 2.50 -16.73
CA VAL A 76 -16.52 1.17 -16.18
C VAL A 76 -17.12 1.30 -14.79
N LEU A 77 -16.52 2.11 -13.92
CA LEU A 77 -17.03 2.33 -12.56
C LEU A 77 -18.42 2.97 -12.53
N ARG A 78 -18.72 3.85 -13.49
CA ARG A 78 -20.05 4.46 -13.64
C ARG A 78 -21.10 3.47 -14.14
N ARG A 79 -20.70 2.45 -14.90
CA ARG A 79 -21.58 1.38 -15.39
C ARG A 79 -21.89 0.33 -14.33
N SER A 80 -21.00 0.14 -13.35
CA SER A 80 -21.16 -0.85 -12.28
C SER A 80 -21.85 -0.32 -11.02
N ALA A 81 -22.22 0.97 -10.97
CA ALA A 81 -22.98 1.51 -9.84
C ALA A 81 -24.48 1.15 -9.99
N PRO A 82 -25.07 0.33 -9.11
CA PRO A 82 -26.52 0.13 -9.10
C PRO A 82 -27.20 1.43 -8.67
N ALA A 83 -28.27 1.79 -9.38
CA ALA A 83 -29.15 2.89 -9.00
C ALA A 83 -29.78 2.57 -7.64
N VAL A 84 -29.34 3.28 -6.60
CA VAL A 84 -29.97 3.23 -5.27
C VAL A 84 -31.24 4.06 -5.35
N THR A 85 -32.37 3.40 -5.56
CA THR A 85 -33.68 3.90 -5.13
C THR A 85 -33.68 3.92 -3.60
N GLN A 86 -33.65 5.12 -3.03
CA GLN A 86 -33.97 5.35 -1.63
C GLN A 86 -35.45 5.06 -1.43
N ASP A 87 -35.77 4.03 -0.67
CA ASP A 87 -37.05 3.88 0.00
C ASP A 87 -36.77 3.63 1.48
N GLU A 88 -37.39 4.42 2.34
CA GLU A 88 -37.15 4.47 3.78
C GLU A 88 -37.95 3.38 4.51
N GLY A 89 -37.33 2.69 5.47
CA GLY A 89 -38.08 1.93 6.49
C GLY A 89 -37.34 0.72 7.08
N PRO A 90 -37.58 0.36 8.35
CA PRO A 90 -36.50 0.07 9.28
C PRO A 90 -36.33 -1.41 9.65
N ALA A 91 -35.17 -1.71 10.27
CA ALA A 91 -34.79 -2.98 10.90
C ALA A 91 -34.47 -4.15 9.96
N GLY A 92 -33.22 -4.19 9.49
CA GLY A 92 -32.62 -5.37 8.86
C GLY A 92 -31.17 -5.51 9.30
N THR A 93 -30.90 -6.53 10.11
CA THR A 93 -29.57 -7.03 10.49
C THR A 93 -28.61 -7.10 9.29
N PRO A 94 -27.31 -6.81 9.46
CA PRO A 94 -26.35 -6.85 8.36
C PRO A 94 -26.13 -8.31 7.87
N PRO A 95 -26.13 -8.56 6.54
CA PRO A 95 -26.26 -9.91 5.95
C PRO A 95 -24.96 -10.70 5.85
N TRP A 96 -23.94 -10.40 6.65
CA TRP A 96 -22.63 -11.08 6.55
C TRP A 96 -22.45 -12.23 7.56
N ARG A 97 -23.52 -12.64 8.27
CA ARG A 97 -23.41 -13.58 9.40
C ARG A 97 -23.85 -15.03 9.13
N ASP A 98 -24.07 -15.42 7.88
CA ASP A 98 -24.42 -16.81 7.54
C ASP A 98 -23.58 -17.36 6.37
N LEU A 99 -22.30 -17.59 6.62
CA LEU A 99 -21.47 -18.49 5.81
C LEU A 99 -20.88 -19.65 6.63
N ALA A 100 -21.55 -20.01 7.74
CA ALA A 100 -21.26 -21.24 8.46
C ALA A 100 -22.33 -22.29 8.16
N SER A 101 -21.87 -23.45 7.68
CA SER A 101 -22.56 -24.74 7.67
C SER A 101 -23.71 -24.96 6.69
N THR A 102 -23.34 -25.35 5.47
CA THR A 102 -23.97 -26.52 4.83
C THR A 102 -22.88 -27.44 4.31
N ARG A 103 -22.67 -28.55 5.02
CA ARG A 103 -21.96 -29.74 4.55
C ARG A 103 -23.01 -30.68 3.96
N PRO A 104 -22.84 -31.15 2.71
CA PRO A 104 -23.25 -32.50 2.37
C PRO A 104 -22.00 -33.32 2.06
N GLY A 105 -21.96 -34.52 2.61
CA GLY A 105 -20.85 -35.46 2.47
C GLY A 105 -20.59 -35.83 1.02
N THR A 106 -19.33 -35.78 0.63
CA THR A 106 -18.78 -36.57 -0.46
C THR A 106 -17.33 -36.86 -0.07
N PRO A 107 -16.92 -38.13 0.12
CA PRO A 107 -15.51 -38.45 0.20
C PRO A 107 -15.01 -38.79 -1.21
N PRO A 108 -14.20 -37.93 -1.84
CA PRO A 108 -13.27 -38.40 -2.85
C PRO A 108 -11.86 -38.40 -2.27
N SER A 109 -11.29 -39.60 -2.28
CA SER A 109 -9.89 -39.84 -2.58
C SER A 109 -8.84 -39.38 -1.57
N ALA A 110 -8.36 -40.37 -0.83
CA ALA A 110 -7.01 -40.39 -0.28
C ALA A 110 -5.98 -39.91 -1.33
N GLY A 111 -5.05 -39.06 -0.89
CA GLY A 111 -3.78 -38.85 -1.57
C GLY A 111 -3.72 -37.71 -2.59
N ALA A 112 -4.38 -36.57 -2.38
CA ALA A 112 -3.83 -35.34 -2.94
C ALA A 112 -2.55 -35.04 -2.16
N PRO A 113 -1.36 -34.97 -2.79
CA PRO A 113 -0.19 -34.47 -2.10
C PRO A 113 -0.54 -33.07 -1.61
N ASP A 114 -0.43 -32.83 -0.31
CA ASP A 114 -0.33 -31.47 0.23
C ASP A 114 0.65 -30.73 -0.70
N PRO A 115 0.29 -29.56 -1.27
CA PRO A 115 1.25 -28.79 -2.01
C PRO A 115 2.34 -28.39 -1.01
N ALA A 116 3.41 -29.19 -1.00
CA ALA A 116 4.60 -28.94 -0.25
C ALA A 116 5.13 -27.57 -0.71
N GLY A 117 4.84 -26.54 0.10
CA GLY A 117 5.43 -25.20 0.02
C GLY A 117 5.29 -24.53 -1.34
N GLU A 118 4.12 -23.96 -1.65
CA GLU A 118 4.08 -22.92 -2.67
C GLU A 118 5.00 -21.76 -2.23
N ASP A 119 6.09 -21.53 -2.98
CA ASP A 119 7.04 -20.44 -2.73
C ASP A 119 6.48 -19.04 -3.09
N TRP A 120 5.15 -18.93 -3.23
CA TRP A 120 4.48 -17.73 -3.69
C TRP A 120 3.13 -17.55 -2.97
N VAL A 121 2.69 -16.30 -2.84
CA VAL A 121 1.41 -15.94 -2.23
C VAL A 121 0.48 -15.41 -3.31
N LYS A 122 -0.74 -15.95 -3.38
CA LYS A 122 -1.81 -15.42 -4.24
C LYS A 122 -2.20 -14.02 -3.77
N LEU A 123 -1.86 -13.00 -4.55
CA LEU A 123 -2.31 -11.62 -4.35
C LEU A 123 -3.42 -11.30 -5.35
N TYR A 124 -4.61 -10.98 -4.82
CA TYR A 124 -5.71 -10.54 -5.66
C TYR A 124 -5.55 -9.05 -6.05
N PRO A 125 -5.85 -8.66 -7.31
CA PRO A 125 -5.61 -7.30 -7.79
C PRO A 125 -6.37 -6.22 -7.02
N ASP A 126 -7.59 -6.51 -6.57
CA ASP A 126 -8.43 -5.62 -5.78
C ASP A 126 -7.83 -5.32 -4.41
N ILE A 127 -7.29 -6.33 -3.72
CA ILE A 127 -6.59 -6.17 -2.44
C ILE A 127 -5.32 -5.34 -2.64
N GLY A 128 -4.51 -5.68 -3.65
CA GLY A 128 -3.29 -4.95 -3.97
C GLY A 128 -3.58 -3.48 -4.31
N LEU A 129 -4.62 -3.23 -5.10
CA LEU A 129 -5.04 -1.88 -5.46
C LEU A 129 -5.59 -1.10 -4.26
N GLY A 130 -6.30 -1.76 -3.35
CA GLY A 130 -6.75 -1.17 -2.09
C GLY A 130 -5.57 -0.71 -1.22
N LEU A 131 -4.58 -1.59 -1.02
CA LEU A 131 -3.35 -1.28 -0.27
C LEU A 131 -2.60 -0.08 -0.88
N LEU A 132 -2.49 -0.03 -2.22
CA LEU A 132 -1.83 1.07 -2.92
C LEU A 132 -2.58 2.39 -2.78
N ARG A 133 -3.91 2.38 -2.93
CA ARG A 133 -4.75 3.59 -2.82
C ARG A 133 -4.74 4.18 -1.42
N GLN A 134 -4.59 3.33 -0.39
CA GLN A 134 -4.55 3.74 1.00
C GLN A 134 -3.13 4.05 1.51
N GLY A 135 -2.10 3.87 0.68
CA GLY A 135 -0.70 4.07 1.09
C GLY A 135 -0.18 3.01 2.08
N LEU A 136 -0.83 1.85 2.15
CA LEU A 136 -0.54 0.75 3.07
C LEU A 136 0.50 -0.24 2.52
N THR A 137 1.48 0.25 1.76
CA THR A 137 2.48 -0.61 1.11
C THR A 137 3.34 -1.37 2.11
N ALA A 138 3.79 -0.71 3.20
CA ALA A 138 4.61 -1.33 4.23
C ALA A 138 3.85 -2.40 5.04
N PRO A 139 2.67 -2.10 5.65
CA PRO A 139 1.89 -3.12 6.35
C PRO A 139 1.35 -4.20 5.40
N GLY A 140 0.97 -3.86 4.17
CA GLY A 140 0.54 -4.84 3.16
C GLY A 140 1.64 -5.83 2.79
N ARG A 141 2.89 -5.36 2.65
CA ARG A 141 4.05 -6.24 2.44
C ARG A 141 4.31 -7.14 3.64
N LEU A 142 4.19 -6.61 4.86
CA LEU A 142 4.30 -7.41 6.08
C LEU A 142 3.23 -8.51 6.10
N TRP A 143 1.98 -8.16 5.80
CA TRP A 143 0.87 -9.13 5.73
C TRP A 143 1.13 -10.25 4.72
N LEU A 144 1.62 -9.94 3.51
CA LEU A 144 1.98 -10.95 2.51
C LEU A 144 3.11 -11.88 2.98
N LEU A 145 4.11 -11.34 3.66
CA LEU A 145 5.20 -12.14 4.22
C LEU A 145 4.72 -13.04 5.37
N LEU A 146 3.83 -12.54 6.23
CA LEU A 146 3.22 -13.37 7.28
C LEU A 146 2.37 -14.47 6.66
N ARG A 147 1.60 -14.17 5.62
CA ARG A 147 0.82 -15.18 4.89
C ARG A 147 1.72 -16.24 4.24
N PHE A 148 2.88 -15.84 3.74
CA PHE A 148 3.89 -16.76 3.20
C PHE A 148 4.47 -17.70 4.28
N LEU A 149 4.70 -17.18 5.50
CA LEU A 149 5.21 -17.98 6.62
C LEU A 149 4.13 -18.92 7.20
N ASP A 150 2.85 -18.54 7.12
CA ASP A 150 1.70 -19.34 7.55
C ASP A 150 1.31 -20.39 6.49
N ARG A 151 2.19 -21.39 6.32
CA ARG A 151 1.98 -22.48 5.35
C ARG A 151 0.71 -23.30 5.61
N GLU A 152 0.31 -23.39 6.87
CA GLU A 152 -0.87 -24.15 7.28
C GLU A 152 -2.17 -23.32 7.20
N GLY A 153 -2.05 -22.02 6.90
CA GLY A 153 -3.19 -21.11 6.78
C GLY A 153 -3.98 -20.92 8.08
N ARG A 154 -3.36 -21.18 9.23
CA ARG A 154 -4.02 -21.16 10.54
C ARG A 154 -4.32 -19.74 11.03
N GLY A 155 -3.71 -18.73 10.41
CA GLY A 155 -3.83 -17.32 10.81
C GLY A 155 -3.13 -17.00 12.13
N ALA A 156 -2.33 -17.94 12.66
CA ALA A 156 -1.63 -17.81 13.93
C ALA A 156 -0.16 -18.20 13.75
N LEU A 157 0.73 -17.22 13.92
CA LEU A 157 2.18 -17.41 13.83
C LEU A 157 2.82 -17.06 15.17
N ARG A 158 3.81 -17.85 15.58
CA ARG A 158 4.59 -17.56 16.77
C ARG A 158 5.46 -16.32 16.54
N ILE A 159 5.40 -15.39 17.48
CA ILE A 159 6.17 -14.13 17.44
C ILE A 159 7.67 -14.41 17.29
N ASP A 160 8.20 -15.43 17.98
CA ASP A 160 9.62 -15.81 17.90
C ASP A 160 10.07 -16.15 16.47
N ILE A 161 9.21 -16.88 15.74
CA ILE A 161 9.48 -17.31 14.35
C ILE A 161 9.44 -16.09 13.42
N ILE A 162 8.45 -15.20 13.62
CA ILE A 162 8.33 -13.96 12.87
C ILE A 162 9.56 -13.08 13.09
N GLU A 163 10.00 -12.88 14.34
CA GLU A 163 11.19 -12.10 14.63
C GLU A 163 12.44 -12.71 13.99
N GLN A 164 12.61 -14.03 14.09
CA GLN A 164 13.77 -14.71 13.52
C GLN A 164 13.81 -14.59 11.99
N GLN A 165 12.67 -14.73 11.31
CA GLN A 165 12.59 -14.72 9.85
C GLN A 165 12.56 -13.32 9.23
N LEU A 166 11.98 -12.33 9.93
CA LEU A 166 11.79 -10.99 9.36
C LEU A 166 12.80 -9.96 9.86
N THR A 167 13.49 -10.21 10.97
CA THR A 167 14.44 -9.25 11.58
C THR A 167 15.89 -9.70 11.59
N SER A 168 16.16 -10.98 11.32
CA SER A 168 17.53 -11.46 11.21
C SER A 168 18.17 -10.98 9.91
N LYS A 169 19.34 -10.34 9.98
CA LYS A 169 20.05 -9.89 8.76
C LYS A 169 20.50 -11.05 7.87
N SER A 170 20.59 -12.26 8.44
CA SER A 170 20.97 -13.48 7.73
C SER A 170 19.80 -14.26 7.14
N SER A 171 18.55 -13.89 7.45
CA SER A 171 17.38 -14.61 6.92
C SER A 171 17.02 -14.11 5.53
N THR A 172 16.63 -15.04 4.65
CA THR A 172 16.15 -14.76 3.29
C THR A 172 14.99 -13.75 3.26
N HIS A 173 14.15 -13.75 4.29
CA HIS A 173 12.95 -12.91 4.40
C HIS A 173 13.17 -11.63 5.23
N TYR A 174 14.43 -11.18 5.39
CA TYR A 174 14.73 -9.96 6.14
C TYR A 174 13.95 -8.76 5.57
N LEU A 175 13.09 -8.19 6.41
CA LEU A 175 12.23 -7.07 6.04
C LEU A 175 12.68 -5.79 6.75
N CYS A 176 12.86 -5.84 8.07
CA CYS A 176 13.07 -4.65 8.88
C CYS A 176 13.71 -4.96 10.24
N SER A 177 14.15 -3.91 10.95
CA SER A 177 14.66 -4.05 12.32
C SER A 177 13.55 -4.45 13.31
N LYS A 178 13.91 -5.07 14.45
CA LYS A 178 12.96 -5.40 15.52
C LYS A 178 12.10 -4.22 15.97
N ARG A 179 12.68 -3.02 16.04
CA ARG A 179 11.94 -1.79 16.41
C ARG A 179 10.88 -1.44 15.37
N GLN A 180 11.19 -1.56 14.09
CA GLN A 180 10.23 -1.32 13.02
C GLN A 180 9.14 -2.39 12.99
N LEU A 181 9.49 -3.66 13.20
CA LEU A 181 8.52 -4.74 13.28
C LEU A 181 7.50 -4.47 14.40
N ARG A 182 7.95 -4.05 15.59
CA ARG A 182 7.08 -3.67 16.70
C ARG A 182 6.15 -2.50 16.41
N ASN A 183 6.54 -1.59 15.52
CA ASN A 183 5.68 -0.49 15.10
C ASN A 183 4.66 -0.92 14.03
N LEU A 184 4.99 -1.96 13.24
CA LEU A 184 4.14 -2.46 12.16
C LEU A 184 3.11 -3.48 12.64
N LEU A 185 3.44 -4.31 13.64
CA LEU A 185 2.53 -5.33 14.18
C LEU A 185 1.21 -4.78 14.74
N PRO A 186 1.16 -3.61 15.40
CA PRO A 186 -0.10 -3.02 15.87
C PRO A 186 -0.93 -2.37 14.75
N ALA A 187 -0.32 -2.08 13.59
CA ALA A 187 -0.96 -1.40 12.48
C ALA A 187 -1.59 -2.35 11.46
N GLY A 188 -1.52 -3.67 11.71
CA GLY A 188 -2.00 -4.74 10.84
C GLY A 188 -2.92 -5.69 11.57
#